data_AF-A0A9D8IYA0-F1
#
_entry.id   AF-A0A9D8IYA0-F1
#
_cell.length_a   1.000
_cell.length_b   1.000
_cell.length_c   1.000
_cell.angle_alpha   90.00
_cell.angle_beta   90.00
_cell.angle_gamma   90.00
#
_symmetry.space_group_name_H-M   'P 1'
#
loop_
_entity.id
_entity.type
_entity.pdbx_description
1 polymer ?
#
loop_
_entity_poly.entity_id
_entity_poly.type
_entity_poly.pdbx_seq_one_letter_code
_entity_poly.pdbx_strand_id
1 'polypeptide(L)' 'EAIVAAFLAAHPDFRQVSAQEILAKQGIALACGETLRLAPHTHGTDGFFAAVLERVG' A
#
# COMPACT_ATOMS: atom_id res chain seq x y z
N GLU A 1 2.00 4.82 7.52
CA GLU A 1 0.91 4.09 8.19
C GLU A 1 -0.09 5.00 8.93
N ALA A 2 0.31 5.80 9.94
CA ALA A 2 -0.65 6.62 10.72
C ALA A 2 -1.57 7.53 9.88
N ILE A 3 -1.05 8.10 8.78
CA ILE A 3 -1.84 8.92 7.84
C ILE A 3 -2.92 8.10 7.13
N VAL A 4 -2.59 6.88 6.70
CA VAL A 4 -3.53 5.98 6.00
C VAL A 4 -4.63 5.53 6.97
N ALA A 5 -4.26 5.18 8.20
CA ALA A 5 -5.22 4.82 9.24
C ALA A 5 -6.17 5.99 9.58
N ALA A 6 -5.64 7.21 9.71
CA ALA A 6 -6.45 8.40 9.97
C ALA A 6 -7.40 8.72 8.81
N PHE A 7 -6.94 8.57 7.56
CA PHE A 7 -7.78 8.75 6.38
C PHE A 7 -8.94 7.75 6.36
N LEU A 8 -8.66 6.46 6.55
CA LEU A 8 -9.70 5.42 6.57
C LEU A 8 -10.72 5.62 7.70
N ALA A 9 -10.27 6.11 8.87
CA ALA A 9 -11.17 6.43 9.97
C ALA A 9 -12.10 7.62 9.65
N ALA A 10 -11.63 8.59 8.85
CA ALA A 10 -12.42 9.75 8.45
C ALA A 10 -13.31 9.49 7.22
N HIS A 11 -13.02 8.45 6.44
CA HIS A 11 -13.65 8.15 5.16
C HIS A 11 -14.12 6.69 5.10
N PRO A 12 -15.30 6.37 5.69
CA PRO A 12 -15.81 5.00 5.78
C PRO A 12 -16.17 4.37 4.42
N ASP A 13 -16.31 5.21 3.38
CA ASP A 13 -16.49 4.82 1.99
C ASP A 13 -15.18 4.38 1.31
N PHE A 14 -14.07 4.31 2.04
CA PHE A 14 -12.81 3.75 1.56
C PHE A 14 -12.40 2.53 2.37
N ARG A 15 -11.83 1.54 1.68
CA ARG A 15 -11.20 0.37 2.29
C ARG A 15 -9.77 0.21 1.80
N GLN A 16 -8.89 -0.28 2.66
CA GLN A 16 -7.56 -0.69 2.24
C GLN A 16 -7.62 -2.02 1.50
N VAL A 17 -6.84 -2.14 0.44
CA VAL A 17 -6.69 -3.38 -0.33
C VAL A 17 -5.21 -3.77 -0.46
N SER A 18 -4.96 -5.04 -0.74
CA SER A 18 -3.61 -5.58 -0.80
C SER A 18 -2.78 -4.93 -1.90
N ALA A 19 -1.72 -4.19 -1.53
CA ALA A 19 -0.78 -3.62 -2.48
C ALA A 19 -0.11 -4.71 -3.34
N GLN A 20 0.19 -5.87 -2.75
CA GLN A 20 0.76 -7.02 -3.45
C GLN A 20 -0.18 -7.52 -4.56
N GLU A 21 -1.48 -7.69 -4.29
CA GLU A 21 -2.41 -8.18 -5.30
C GLU A 21 -2.56 -7.20 -6.46
N ILE A 22 -2.54 -5.89 -6.16
CA ILE A 22 -2.63 -4.84 -7.18
C ILE A 22 -1.36 -4.78 -8.03
N LEU A 23 -0.19 -4.88 -7.42
CA LEU A 23 1.09 -4.96 -8.12
C LEU A 23 1.18 -6.23 -8.98
N ALA A 24 0.72 -7.37 -8.46
CA ALA A 24 0.67 -8.62 -9.21
C ALA A 24 -0.22 -8.52 -10.47
N LYS A 25 -1.35 -7.81 -10.40
CA LYS A 25 -2.19 -7.52 -11.58
C LYS A 25 -1.47 -6.70 -12.65
N GLN A 26 -0.42 -5.97 -12.29
CA GLN A 26 0.43 -5.21 -13.20
C GLN A 26 1.69 -5.97 -13.63
N GLY A 27 1.80 -7.26 -13.28
CA GLY A 27 2.96 -8.10 -13.58
C GLY A 27 4.15 -7.90 -12.65
N ILE A 28 3.98 -7.14 -11.56
CA ILE A 28 5.03 -6.90 -10.58
C ILE A 28 4.89 -7.92 -9.45
N ALA A 29 5.71 -8.97 -9.50
CA ALA A 29 5.76 -10.00 -8.46
C ALA A 29 6.60 -9.51 -7.27
N LEU A 30 5.96 -8.82 -6.32
CA LEU A 30 6.60 -8.34 -5.10
C LEU A 30 5.81 -8.74 -3.86
N ALA A 31 6.46 -9.47 -2.94
CA ALA A 31 5.88 -9.88 -1.68
C ALA A 31 5.92 -8.73 -0.67
N CYS A 32 4.94 -7.83 -0.73
CA CYS A 32 4.81 -6.71 0.21
C CYS A 32 3.54 -6.75 1.08
N GLY A 33 2.58 -7.64 0.81
CA GLY A 33 1.31 -7.68 1.53
C GLY A 33 0.46 -6.41 1.32
N GLU A 34 -0.13 -5.89 2.41
CA GLU A 34 -1.09 -4.79 2.36
C GLU A 34 -0.50 -3.41 2.02
N THR A 35 0.78 -3.20 2.30
CA THR A 35 1.46 -1.93 2.02
C THR A 35 2.84 -2.18 1.43
N LEU A 36 3.22 -1.40 0.44
CA LEU A 36 4.58 -1.40 -0.08
C LEU A 36 5.47 -0.56 0.83
N ARG A 37 6.58 -1.15 1.30
CA ARG A 37 7.63 -0.44 2.03
C ARG A 37 8.98 -0.78 1.43
N LEU A 38 9.66 0.23 0.89
CA LEU A 38 11.02 0.12 0.43
C LEU A 38 11.95 0.75 1.46
N ALA A 39 12.90 -0.04 1.94
CA ALA A 39 13.95 0.40 2.83
C ALA A 39 15.30 0.53 2.09
N PRO A 40 16.04 1.63 2.25
CA PRO A 40 17.31 1.84 1.56
C PRO A 40 18.36 0.76 1.85
N HIS A 41 18.41 0.32 3.11
CA HIS A 41 19.35 -0.69 3.58
C HIS A 41 19.05 -2.10 3.04
N THR A 42 17.84 -2.36 2.59
CA THR A 42 17.40 -3.69 2.10
C THR A 42 17.35 -3.74 0.58
N HIS A 43 17.07 -2.62 -0.10
CA HIS A 43 16.80 -2.61 -1.53
C HIS A 43 17.72 -1.70 -2.36
N GLY A 44 18.62 -0.95 -1.73
CA GLY A 44 19.51 -0.02 -2.45
C GLY A 44 18.77 1.13 -3.14
N THR A 45 17.53 1.42 -2.73
CA THR A 45 16.67 2.49 -3.25
C THR A 45 16.49 3.60 -2.22
N ASP A 46 15.88 4.71 -2.61
CA ASP A 46 15.32 5.64 -1.63
C ASP A 46 14.20 4.98 -0.80
N GLY A 47 14.00 5.49 0.42
CA GLY A 47 12.94 5.01 1.30
C GLY A 47 11.57 5.39 0.74
N PHE A 48 10.69 4.40 0.55
CA PHE A 48 9.37 4.63 -0.06
C PHE A 48 8.27 3.87 0.69
N PHE A 49 7.08 4.45 0.74
CA PHE A 49 5.90 3.83 1.32
C PHE A 49 4.69 4.07 0.41
N ALA A 50 3.92 3.03 0.12
CA ALA A 50 2.64 3.15 -0.57
C ALA A 50 1.58 2.19 0.03
N ALA A 51 0.32 2.65 0.00
CA ALA A 51 -0.85 1.87 0.36
C ALA A 51 -1.91 2.04 -0.74
N VAL A 52 -2.71 1.01 -0.98
CA VAL A 52 -3.80 1.08 -1.97
C VAL A 52 -5.13 1.18 -1.25
N LEU A 53 -5.91 2.20 -1.60
CA LEU A 53 -7.24 2.44 -1.06
C LEU A 53 -8.25 2.35 -2.20
N GLU A 54 -9.32 1.59 -2.00
CA GLU A 54 -10.43 1.47 -2.92
C GLU A 54 -11.67 2.15 -2.32
N ARG A 55 -12.38 2.93 -3.13
CA ARG A 55 -13.66 3.49 -2.72
C ARG A 55 -14.75 2.43 -2.90
N VAL A 56 -15.43 2.08 -1.80
CA VAL A 56 -16.59 1.19 -1.78
C VAL A 56 -17.85 2.07 -1.70
N GLY A 57 -18.58 2.13 -2.81
CA GLY A 57 -19.84 2.85 -2.92
C GLY A 57 -21.04 2.06 -2.41
#